data_AF-A0A1I0DMA8-F1
#
_entry.id   AF-A0A1I0DMA8-F1
#
_cell.length_a   1.000
_cell.length_b   1.000
_cell.length_c   1.000
_cell.angle_alpha   90.00
_cell.angle_beta   90.00
_cell.angle_gamma   90.00
#
_symmetry.space_group_name_H-M   'P 1'
#
loop_
_entity.id
_entity.type
_entity.pdbx_description
1 polymer ?
#
loop_
_entity_poly.entity_id
_entity_poly.type
_entity_poly.pdbx_seq_one_letter_code
_entity_poly.pdbx_strand_id
1 'polypeptide(L)'
;VSLGYDKNQKNEANTDNKRNGHYPKTVKSTLGELKLDIPRDRNGEFEPAIVPKYCRDISGIEEKVISLYARGLSTRDIGAELNELYGIHVSAEMVSRITDRILPEIKEWQSRPL
;
A
#
# COMPACT_ATOMS: atom_id res chain seq x y z
N VAL A 1 -1.26 7.58 -4.24
CA VAL A 1 -2.15 8.69 -3.80
C VAL A 1 -1.38 9.73 -3.00
N SER A 2 -0.52 10.47 -3.70
CA SER A 2 -0.03 11.77 -3.23
C SER A 2 -1.21 12.75 -3.18
N LEU A 3 -1.20 13.70 -2.26
CA LEU A 3 -2.22 14.75 -2.11
C LEU A 3 -2.27 15.74 -3.30
N GLY A 4 -1.70 15.38 -4.47
CA GLY A 4 -1.59 16.22 -5.65
C GLY A 4 -0.63 17.41 -5.54
N TYR A 5 -0.13 17.72 -4.34
CA TYR A 5 0.71 18.88 -4.04
C TYR A 5 1.84 18.54 -3.04
N ASP A 6 2.92 19.31 -3.04
CA ASP A 6 4.11 19.08 -2.22
C ASP A 6 4.01 19.62 -0.77
N LYS A 7 4.81 19.06 0.14
CA LYS A 7 4.89 19.55 1.53
C LYS A 7 5.47 20.97 1.53
N ASN A 8 4.69 21.95 2.02
CA ASN A 8 5.02 23.38 2.04
C ASN A 8 5.01 24.09 0.68
N GLN A 9 4.35 23.55 -0.34
CA GLN A 9 4.18 24.26 -1.61
C GLN A 9 3.35 25.54 -1.36
N LYS A 10 4.01 26.71 -1.44
CA LYS A 10 3.43 28.01 -1.08
C LYS A 10 2.73 28.71 -2.24
N ASN A 11 2.90 28.25 -3.48
CA ASN A 11 2.44 28.96 -4.66
C ASN A 11 1.68 27.99 -5.59
N GLU A 12 0.51 28.47 -6.07
CA GLU A 12 -0.30 27.98 -7.21
C GLU A 12 -1.47 27.01 -6.96
N ALA A 13 -1.65 26.43 -5.78
CA ALA A 13 -2.91 25.70 -5.49
C ALA A 13 -3.98 26.70 -5.02
N ASN A 14 -4.99 26.94 -5.86
CA ASN A 14 -6.16 27.79 -5.58
C ASN A 14 -7.12 27.14 -4.56
N THR A 15 -6.56 26.50 -3.52
CA THR A 15 -7.27 25.70 -2.54
C THR A 15 -6.84 26.10 -1.12
N ASP A 16 -7.79 26.30 -0.22
CA ASP A 16 -7.54 26.65 1.19
C ASP A 16 -6.98 25.46 2.00
N ASN A 17 -6.78 24.31 1.34
CA ASN A 17 -6.46 23.05 1.96
C ASN A 17 -4.98 22.69 1.77
N LYS A 18 -4.35 22.15 2.82
CA LYS A 18 -2.88 21.90 2.87
C LYS A 18 -2.60 20.52 3.43
N ARG A 19 -1.47 19.90 3.04
CA ARG A 19 -1.02 18.64 3.65
C ARG A 19 -0.76 18.83 5.15
N ASN A 20 -1.28 17.94 5.98
CA ASN A 20 -1.14 17.96 7.43
C ASN A 20 -0.57 16.64 7.95
N GLY A 21 0.56 16.23 7.37
CA GLY A 21 1.29 15.03 7.79
C GLY A 21 0.55 13.72 7.45
N HIS A 22 0.75 12.73 8.32
CA HIS A 22 0.20 11.38 8.20
C HIS A 22 -0.36 10.94 9.56
N TYR A 23 -1.34 10.03 9.55
CA TYR A 23 -1.81 9.36 10.76
C TYR A 23 -1.60 7.85 10.64
N PRO A 24 -1.23 7.18 11.76
CA PRO A 24 -1.11 5.74 11.76
C PRO A 24 -2.49 5.09 11.72
N LYS A 25 -2.68 4.13 10.83
CA LYS A 25 -3.88 3.30 10.74
C LYS A 25 -3.47 1.84 10.73
N THR A 26 -3.98 1.10 11.71
CA THR A 26 -3.88 -0.36 11.70
C THR A 26 -5.01 -0.93 10.87
N VAL A 27 -4.65 -1.70 9.85
CA VAL A 27 -5.57 -2.42 8.97
C VAL A 27 -5.30 -3.91 9.10
N LYS A 28 -6.36 -4.71 9.04
CA LYS A 28 -6.31 -6.16 8.94
C LYS A 28 -6.02 -6.53 7.48
N SER A 29 -4.97 -7.30 7.30
CA SER A 29 -4.73 -8.06 6.08
C SER A 29 -4.75 -9.54 6.41
N THR A 30 -4.69 -10.40 5.40
CA THR A 30 -4.61 -11.85 5.57
C THR A 30 -3.34 -12.29 6.34
N LEU A 31 -2.34 -11.41 6.44
CA LEU A 31 -1.09 -11.58 7.20
C LEU A 31 -1.18 -11.09 8.65
N GLY A 32 -2.28 -10.45 9.05
CA GLY A 32 -2.47 -9.88 10.39
C GLY A 32 -2.61 -8.36 10.38
N GLU A 33 -2.29 -7.74 11.50
CA GLU A 33 -2.41 -6.28 11.65
C GLU A 33 -1.22 -5.55 11.01
N LEU A 34 -1.53 -4.72 10.03
CA LEU A 34 -0.59 -3.94 9.26
C LEU A 34 -0.74 -2.46 9.62
N LYS A 35 0.36 -1.83 10.03
CA LYS A 35 0.39 -0.39 10.35
C LYS A 35 0.75 0.40 9.10
N LEU A 36 -0.16 1.29 8.69
CA LEU A 36 0.00 2.18 7.54
C LEU A 36 0.04 3.63 8.00
N ASP A 37 0.89 4.44 7.38
CA ASP A 37 0.88 5.89 7.55
C ASP A 37 0.07 6.52 6.42
N ILE A 38 -1.14 6.99 6.75
CA ILE A 38 -2.07 7.53 5.77
C ILE A 38 -1.93 9.05 5.70
N PRO A 39 -1.72 9.64 4.51
CA PRO A 39 -1.64 11.08 4.36
C PRO A 39 -2.98 11.73 4.70
N ARG A 40 -2.90 12.89 5.36
CA ARG A 40 -4.07 13.70 5.67
C ARG A 40 -3.85 15.13 5.20
N ASP A 41 -4.94 15.76 4.83
CA ASP A 41 -5.06 17.19 4.57
C ASP A 41 -5.56 17.92 5.83
N ARG A 42 -5.47 19.26 5.81
CA ARG A 42 -5.81 20.10 6.96
C ARG A 42 -7.32 20.17 7.16
N ASN A 43 -8.09 20.18 6.07
CA ASN A 43 -9.55 20.28 6.13
C ASN A 43 -10.23 18.92 6.28
N GLY A 44 -9.50 17.80 6.10
CA GLY A 44 -10.07 16.45 6.22
C GLY A 44 -10.91 16.01 5.02
N GLU A 45 -10.85 16.73 3.91
CA GLU A 45 -11.56 16.49 2.65
C GLU A 45 -10.92 15.36 1.85
N PHE A 46 -9.64 15.07 2.08
CA PHE A 46 -8.95 13.99 1.39
C PHE A 46 -9.54 12.62 1.72
N GLU A 47 -9.98 11.91 0.69
CA GLU A 47 -10.48 10.54 0.79
C GLU A 47 -9.46 9.57 0.16
N PRO A 48 -8.81 8.71 0.97
CA PRO A 48 -7.92 7.69 0.43
C PRO A 48 -8.75 6.66 -0.33
N ALA A 49 -8.47 6.47 -1.62
CA ALA A 49 -9.26 5.60 -2.47
C ALA A 49 -9.10 4.09 -2.14
N ILE A 50 -7.95 3.66 -1.63
CA ILE A 50 -7.67 2.22 -1.41
C ILE A 50 -7.90 1.77 0.01
N VAL A 51 -7.62 2.65 0.98
CA VAL A 51 -8.02 2.40 2.37
C VAL A 51 -9.02 3.49 2.76
N PRO A 52 -10.31 3.34 2.39
CA PRO A 52 -11.34 4.31 2.70
C PRO A 52 -11.29 4.70 4.16
N LYS A 53 -11.74 5.92 4.46
CA LYS A 53 -11.97 6.33 5.85
C LYS A 53 -12.80 5.24 6.54
N TYR A 54 -12.40 4.86 7.74
CA TYR A 54 -13.03 3.81 8.56
C TYR A 54 -12.93 2.36 8.03
N CYS A 55 -12.50 2.11 6.79
CA CYS A 55 -12.23 0.75 6.32
C CYS A 55 -10.94 0.19 6.94
N ARG A 56 -10.98 -1.00 7.53
CA ARG A 56 -9.82 -1.65 8.15
C ARG A 56 -9.43 -2.98 7.50
N ASP A 57 -10.03 -3.38 6.38
CA ASP A 57 -9.67 -4.62 5.70
C ASP A 57 -8.98 -4.30 4.37
N ILE A 58 -7.78 -4.85 4.16
CA ILE A 58 -6.95 -4.64 2.96
C ILE A 58 -6.49 -5.95 2.31
N SER A 59 -7.11 -7.07 2.65
CA SER A 59 -6.68 -8.42 2.26
C SER A 59 -6.47 -8.61 0.74
N GLY A 60 -7.22 -7.88 -0.10
CA GLY A 60 -7.11 -7.94 -1.57
C GLY A 60 -5.82 -7.34 -2.19
N ILE A 61 -5.00 -6.60 -1.43
CA ILE A 61 -3.73 -6.06 -1.94
C ILE A 61 -2.66 -7.15 -2.07
N GLU A 62 -2.71 -8.19 -1.25
CA GLU A 62 -1.71 -9.26 -1.23
C GLU A 62 -1.67 -10.03 -2.55
N GLU A 63 -2.84 -10.33 -3.12
CA GLU A 63 -2.94 -10.98 -4.43
C GLU A 63 -2.33 -10.13 -5.55
N LYS A 64 -2.51 -8.80 -5.49
CA LYS A 64 -1.87 -7.87 -6.43
C LYS A 64 -0.36 -7.85 -6.27
N VAL A 65 0.15 -7.85 -5.03
CA VAL A 65 1.59 -7.92 -4.74
C VAL A 65 2.19 -9.20 -5.33
N ILE A 66 1.54 -10.35 -5.12
CA ILE A 66 1.97 -11.64 -5.67
C ILE A 66 1.94 -11.60 -7.20
N SER A 67 0.88 -11.05 -7.80
CA SER A 67 0.78 -10.91 -9.27
C SER A 67 1.90 -10.03 -9.85
N LEU A 68 2.26 -8.94 -9.18
CA LEU A 68 3.35 -8.06 -9.60
C LEU A 68 4.72 -8.73 -9.44
N TYR A 69 4.92 -9.47 -8.36
CA TYR A 69 6.13 -10.27 -8.16
C TYR A 69 6.27 -11.38 -9.21
N ALA A 70 5.18 -12.08 -9.52
CA ALA A 70 5.14 -13.09 -10.57
C ALA A 70 5.43 -12.52 -11.98
N ARG A 71 5.15 -11.23 -12.20
CA ARG A 71 5.52 -10.50 -13.43
C ARG A 71 6.99 -10.07 -13.48
N GLY A 72 7.77 -10.34 -12.44
CA GLY A 72 9.21 -10.05 -12.39
C GLY A 72 9.57 -8.65 -11.91
N LEU A 73 8.64 -7.93 -11.27
CA LEU A 73 8.93 -6.63 -10.65
C LEU A 73 9.78 -6.84 -9.39
N SER A 74 10.76 -5.96 -9.17
CA SER A 74 11.55 -6.03 -7.94
C SER A 74 10.70 -5.65 -6.73
N THR A 75 11.07 -6.11 -5.53
CA THR A 75 10.32 -5.78 -4.31
C THR A 75 10.26 -4.27 -4.03
N ARG A 76 11.25 -3.51 -4.50
CA ARG A 76 11.25 -2.03 -4.44
C ARG A 76 10.31 -1.43 -5.47
N ASP A 77 10.31 -1.94 -6.69
CA ASP A 77 9.42 -1.45 -7.76
C ASP A 77 7.97 -1.76 -7.43
N ILE A 78 7.68 -2.92 -6.84
CA ILE A 78 6.35 -3.26 -6.33
C ILE A 78 5.93 -2.26 -5.26
N GLY A 79 6.80 -1.94 -4.31
CA GLY A 79 6.52 -0.92 -3.29
C GLY A 79 6.26 0.47 -3.90
N ALA A 80 7.04 0.85 -4.92
CA ALA A 80 6.86 2.11 -5.65
C ALA A 80 5.54 2.14 -6.43
N GLU A 81 5.21 1.07 -7.16
CA GLU A 81 3.98 0.90 -7.93
C GLU A 81 2.75 0.94 -7.01
N LEU A 82 2.80 0.25 -5.87
CA LEU A 82 1.74 0.30 -4.87
C LEU A 82 1.60 1.70 -4.24
N ASN A 83 2.68 2.46 -4.14
CA ASN A 83 2.62 3.85 -3.67
C ASN A 83 2.06 4.79 -4.75
N GLU A 84 2.46 4.61 -6.00
CA GLU A 84 1.99 5.39 -7.14
C GLU A 84 0.50 5.13 -7.39
N LEU A 85 0.14 3.87 -7.67
CA LEU A 85 -1.24 3.45 -7.93
C LEU A 85 -2.13 3.59 -6.70
N TYR A 86 -1.62 3.21 -5.52
CA TYR A 86 -2.46 3.01 -4.33
C TYR A 86 -2.15 3.94 -3.15
N GLY A 87 -1.08 4.73 -3.18
CA GLY A 87 -0.73 5.67 -2.10
C GLY A 87 -0.41 5.00 -0.78
N ILE A 88 -0.06 3.73 -0.85
CA ILE A 88 0.31 2.94 0.31
C ILE A 88 1.83 2.87 0.33
N HIS A 89 2.42 3.29 1.43
CA HIS A 89 3.84 3.13 1.63
C HIS A 89 4.13 1.70 2.09
N VAL A 90 4.40 0.80 1.15
CA VAL A 90 4.78 -0.58 1.41
C VAL A 90 6.30 -0.70 1.34
N SER A 91 6.93 -1.15 2.43
CA SER A 91 8.38 -1.38 2.41
C SER A 91 8.73 -2.62 1.58
N ALA A 92 9.93 -2.66 0.98
CA ALA A 92 10.41 -3.85 0.27
C ALA A 92 10.43 -5.10 1.16
N GLU A 93 10.68 -4.93 2.47
CA GLU A 93 10.62 -6.00 3.47
C GLU A 93 9.18 -6.52 3.65
N MET A 94 8.18 -5.65 3.61
CA MET A 94 6.78 -6.04 3.66
C MET A 94 6.37 -6.79 2.40
N VAL A 95 6.83 -6.37 1.23
CA VAL A 95 6.64 -7.12 -0.03
C VAL A 95 7.25 -8.50 0.06
N SER A 96 8.49 -8.62 0.57
CA SER A 96 9.16 -9.92 0.76
C SER A 96 8.35 -10.83 1.68
N ARG A 97 7.86 -10.30 2.82
CA ARG A 97 7.00 -11.06 3.74
C ARG A 97 5.71 -11.55 3.10
N ILE A 98 5.11 -10.76 2.21
CA ILE A 98 3.91 -11.16 1.46
C ILE A 98 4.27 -12.31 0.49
N THR A 99 5.37 -12.19 -0.25
CA THR A 99 5.80 -13.22 -1.22
C THR A 99 6.29 -14.50 -0.56
N ASP A 100 6.84 -14.44 0.66
CA ASP A 100 7.28 -15.64 1.39
C ASP A 100 6.09 -16.55 1.75
N ARG A 101 4.86 -16.01 1.78
CA ARG A 101 3.66 -16.78 2.12
C ARG A 101 3.23 -17.76 1.05
N ILE A 102 3.62 -17.56 -0.21
CA ILE A 102 3.34 -18.54 -1.28
C ILE A 102 4.39 -19.66 -1.32
N LEU A 103 5.48 -19.58 -0.55
CA LEU A 103 6.52 -20.62 -0.53
C LEU A 103 5.99 -22.01 -0.11
N PRO A 104 5.10 -22.16 0.89
CA PRO A 104 4.51 -23.46 1.22
C PRO A 104 3.68 -24.02 0.08
N GLU A 105 2.89 -23.17 -0.58
CA GLU A 105 2.03 -23.54 -1.71
C GLU A 105 2.87 -23.95 -2.94
N ILE A 106 3.99 -23.26 -3.18
CA ILE A 106 4.99 -23.64 -4.19
C ILE A 106 5.61 -25.00 -3.86
N LYS A 107 5.99 -25.25 -2.61
CA LYS A 107 6.56 -26.54 -2.18
C LYS A 107 5.55 -27.68 -2.38
N GLU A 108 4.30 -27.45 -2.01
CA GLU A 108 3.22 -28.40 -2.21
C GLU A 108 3.03 -28.70 -3.70
N TRP A 109 3.00 -27.66 -4.54
CA TRP A 109 2.89 -27.78 -5.99
C TRP A 109 4.07 -28.55 -6.60
N GLN A 110 5.30 -28.31 -6.15
CA GLN A 110 6.48 -29.05 -6.58
C GLN A 110 6.44 -30.53 -6.19
N SER A 111 5.81 -30.85 -5.06
CA SER A 111 5.68 -32.22 -4.55
C SER A 111 4.51 -33.01 -5.16
N ARG A 112 3.73 -32.40 -6.05
CA ARG A 112 2.56 -33.06 -6.64
C ARG A 112 3.00 -34.22 -7.56
N PRO A 113 2.34 -35.38 -7.51
CA PRO A 113 2.59 -36.46 -8.46
C PRO A 113 2.27 -35.99 -9.89
N LEU A 114 3.14 -36.36 -10.84
CA LEU A 114 3.03 -36.05 -12.27
C LEU A 114 1.97 -36.89 -12.96
#